data_AF-A0A7J6H4S7-F1
#
_entry.id   AF-A0A7J6H4S7-F1
#
_cell.length_a   1.000
_cell.length_b   1.000
_cell.length_c   1.000
_cell.angle_alpha   90.00
_cell.angle_beta   90.00
_cell.angle_gamma   90.00
#
_symmetry.space_group_name_H-M   'P 1'
#
loop_
_entity.id
_entity.type
_entity.pdbx_description
1 polymer ?
#
loop_
_entity_poly.entity_id
_entity_poly.type
_entity_poly.pdbx_seq_one_letter_code
_entity_poly.pdbx_strand_id
1 'polypeptide(L)'
;MASYNISNVESNIDASGDSSRKKRRKIGGGGGDEIPSSSSSLTQTTTHDREKSSMIRWKSDSEQQIYSTKLVEALCKTKRSSSSSSSSPGKVRKVRETADRVLAVAAKGTTRWSRAILASRHMLMTNRKHRKVKVTGKSRLQKPPPIRTKTTRLPPIQKKVQTLSRLVPGCRKLPFPNLLEETTDYIAALEMQVRAMTALAELLTGSPVNNRSGSTINASS
;
A
#
# COMPACT_ATOMS: atom_id res chain seq x y z
N MET A 1 -41.21 31.49 52.64
CA MET A 1 -40.84 30.64 53.79
C MET A 1 -39.62 29.82 53.43
N ALA A 2 -38.63 29.85 54.34
CA ALA A 2 -37.48 28.97 54.51
C ALA A 2 -36.51 28.72 53.33
N SER A 3 -35.42 29.49 53.36
CA SER A 3 -34.10 29.13 52.88
C SER A 3 -33.50 27.98 53.70
N TYR A 4 -32.64 27.16 53.10
CA TYR A 4 -31.45 26.64 53.77
C TYR A 4 -30.33 26.36 52.77
N ASN A 5 -29.14 26.58 53.27
CA ASN A 5 -27.84 26.79 52.63
C ASN A 5 -26.84 25.93 53.43
N ILE A 6 -25.70 25.58 52.82
CA ILE A 6 -24.45 25.07 53.48
C ILE A 6 -24.53 23.57 53.88
N SER A 7 -23.57 22.68 53.62
CA SER A 7 -22.10 22.78 53.68
C SER A 7 -21.35 21.83 52.75
N ASN A 8 -20.23 22.35 52.28
CA ASN A 8 -19.02 21.70 51.79
C ASN A 8 -18.37 20.86 52.91
N VAL A 9 -17.90 19.64 52.62
CA VAL A 9 -16.83 19.01 53.41
C VAL A 9 -15.74 18.49 52.47
N GLU A 10 -14.59 19.13 52.62
CA GLU A 10 -13.29 18.78 52.09
C GLU A 10 -12.87 17.37 52.53
N SER A 11 -12.23 16.60 51.66
CA SER A 11 -11.28 15.55 52.07
C SER A 11 -10.21 15.41 51.00
N ASN A 12 -9.28 16.36 51.06
CA ASN A 12 -7.95 16.26 50.47
C ASN A 12 -7.15 15.25 51.29
N ILE A 13 -6.66 14.17 50.65
CA ILE A 13 -5.53 13.40 51.17
C ILE A 13 -4.55 13.15 50.03
N ASP A 14 -3.40 13.77 50.23
CA ASP A 14 -2.14 13.74 49.53
C ASP A 14 -1.39 12.41 49.78
N ALA A 15 -0.77 11.83 48.75
CA ALA A 15 0.31 10.83 48.83
C ALA A 15 0.79 10.52 47.39
N SER A 16 1.88 11.08 46.88
CA SER A 16 3.30 10.88 47.22
C SER A 16 3.89 9.52 46.77
N GLY A 17 4.92 9.62 45.92
CA GLY A 17 5.92 8.57 45.59
C GLY A 17 5.55 7.67 44.40
N ASP A 18 6.44 7.23 43.53
CA ASP A 18 7.87 7.43 43.36
C ASP A 18 8.24 6.85 41.98
N SER A 19 9.28 7.42 41.39
CA SER A 19 10.00 6.95 40.21
C SER A 19 10.62 5.58 40.45
N SER A 20 10.57 4.66 39.47
CA SER A 20 11.63 3.65 39.34
C SER A 20 11.66 2.95 37.99
N ARG A 21 12.62 3.37 37.15
CA ARG A 21 13.25 2.53 36.11
C ARG A 21 13.76 1.24 36.77
N LYS A 22 13.32 0.07 36.30
CA LYS A 22 13.98 -1.21 36.63
C LYS A 22 14.42 -1.95 35.37
N LYS A 23 15.66 -1.64 35.02
CA LYS A 23 16.63 -2.42 34.25
C LYS A 23 16.60 -3.89 34.70
N ARG A 24 16.09 -4.77 33.85
CA ARG A 24 16.14 -6.22 34.07
C ARG A 24 17.57 -6.71 33.84
N ARG A 25 18.27 -7.09 34.92
CA ARG A 25 19.53 -7.85 34.86
C ARG A 25 19.17 -9.32 34.58
N LYS A 26 19.89 -9.95 33.65
CA LYS A 26 19.90 -11.41 33.48
C LYS A 26 21.23 -11.93 34.07
N ILE A 27 21.10 -12.67 35.17
CA ILE A 27 22.09 -13.60 35.74
C ILE A 27 21.70 -14.97 35.16
N GLY A 28 22.54 -15.94 34.80
CA GLY A 28 23.98 -16.19 34.80
C GLY A 28 24.19 -17.71 34.56
N GLY A 29 25.34 -18.12 34.03
CA GLY A 29 25.84 -19.52 33.95
C GLY A 29 25.28 -20.38 32.80
N GLY A 30 26.03 -21.24 32.09
CA GLY A 30 27.40 -21.75 32.18
C GLY A 30 27.47 -23.07 31.36
N GLY A 31 28.63 -23.37 30.74
CA GLY A 31 28.91 -24.60 29.96
C GLY A 31 28.36 -24.58 28.52
N GLY A 32 29.10 -24.81 27.44
CA GLY A 32 30.36 -25.51 27.26
C GLY A 32 30.06 -26.79 26.48
N ASP A 33 29.97 -26.70 25.15
CA ASP A 33 30.05 -27.84 24.22
C ASP A 33 30.49 -27.33 22.83
N GLU A 34 31.50 -28.01 22.29
CA GLU A 34 32.16 -27.75 21.02
C GLU A 34 31.33 -28.19 19.83
N ILE A 35 31.23 -27.35 18.78
CA ILE A 35 30.88 -27.78 17.41
C ILE A 35 31.70 -26.93 16.41
N PRO A 36 32.33 -27.53 15.39
CA PRO A 36 33.44 -26.93 14.66
C PRO A 36 33.00 -25.92 13.58
N SER A 37 33.91 -24.97 13.36
CA SER A 37 33.95 -24.08 12.20
C SER A 37 33.86 -24.85 10.88
N SER A 38 32.91 -24.47 10.03
CA SER A 38 33.00 -24.70 8.58
C SER A 38 32.33 -23.55 7.84
N SER A 39 33.19 -22.79 7.16
CA SER A 39 32.97 -22.11 5.87
C SER A 39 31.70 -21.27 5.70
N SER A 40 31.91 -19.97 5.90
CA SER A 40 31.43 -18.89 5.03
C SER A 40 30.92 -19.31 3.64
N SER A 41 29.62 -19.11 3.40
CA SER A 41 29.06 -18.91 2.06
C SER A 41 27.88 -17.92 2.14
N LEU A 42 28.23 -16.63 2.08
CA LEU A 42 27.47 -15.57 1.42
C LEU A 42 27.51 -15.89 -0.10
N THR A 43 26.55 -15.69 -1.00
CA THR A 43 25.33 -14.88 -1.12
C THR A 43 24.60 -15.32 -2.43
N GLN A 44 23.37 -14.84 -2.66
CA GLN A 44 22.68 -14.69 -3.96
C GLN A 44 21.86 -15.88 -4.54
N THR A 45 20.72 -16.24 -3.93
CA THR A 45 19.67 -17.00 -4.68
C THR A 45 18.23 -16.57 -4.40
N THR A 46 17.95 -15.74 -3.39
CA THR A 46 16.56 -15.56 -2.90
C THR A 46 15.74 -14.48 -3.61
N THR A 47 16.35 -13.58 -4.38
CA THR A 47 15.62 -12.46 -5.01
C THR A 47 14.96 -12.85 -6.33
N HIS A 48 15.65 -13.61 -7.17
CA HIS A 48 15.18 -13.94 -8.51
C HIS A 48 13.99 -14.92 -8.52
N ASP A 49 13.92 -15.80 -7.51
CA ASP A 49 12.79 -16.71 -7.32
C ASP A 49 11.53 -15.97 -6.87
N ARG A 50 11.70 -14.89 -6.10
CA ARG A 50 10.57 -14.08 -5.63
C ARG A 50 9.94 -13.28 -6.77
N GLU A 51 10.74 -12.75 -7.69
CA GLU A 51 10.28 -12.05 -8.89
C GLU A 51 9.45 -12.96 -9.81
N LYS A 52 9.94 -14.18 -10.07
CA LYS A 52 9.19 -15.15 -10.87
C LYS A 52 7.91 -15.54 -10.17
N SER A 53 7.98 -15.86 -8.87
CA SER A 53 6.83 -16.29 -8.09
C SER A 53 5.72 -15.24 -8.07
N SER A 54 6.04 -13.95 -7.87
CA SER A 54 5.03 -12.89 -7.82
C SER A 54 4.43 -12.58 -9.20
N MET A 55 5.25 -12.62 -10.26
CA MET A 55 4.75 -12.48 -11.63
C MET A 55 3.84 -13.66 -12.04
N ILE A 56 4.24 -14.89 -11.67
CA ILE A 56 3.45 -16.11 -11.92
C ILE A 56 2.12 -16.02 -11.16
N ARG A 57 2.15 -15.50 -9.92
CA ARG A 57 0.97 -15.34 -9.09
C ARG A 57 -0.12 -14.51 -9.77
N TRP A 58 0.20 -13.32 -10.27
CA TRP A 58 -0.79 -12.46 -10.94
C TRP A 58 -1.24 -13.00 -12.30
N LYS A 59 -0.49 -13.93 -12.90
CA LYS A 59 -0.86 -14.62 -14.14
C LYS A 59 -1.70 -15.88 -13.92
N SER A 60 -1.81 -16.37 -12.69
CA SER A 60 -2.56 -17.59 -12.38
C SER A 60 -4.07 -17.36 -12.47
N ASP A 61 -4.79 -18.30 -13.11
CA ASP A 61 -6.25 -18.25 -13.20
C ASP A 61 -6.91 -18.33 -11.81
N SER A 62 -6.31 -19.04 -10.85
CA SER A 62 -6.85 -19.12 -9.48
C SER A 62 -6.86 -17.75 -8.78
N GLU A 63 -5.78 -16.98 -8.90
CA GLU A 63 -5.67 -15.63 -8.32
C GLU A 63 -6.60 -14.66 -9.03
N GLN A 64 -6.80 -14.81 -10.35
CA GLN A 64 -7.80 -14.04 -11.09
C GLN A 64 -9.23 -14.31 -10.58
N GLN A 65 -9.60 -15.56 -10.30
CA GLN A 65 -10.91 -15.90 -9.77
C GLN A 65 -11.11 -15.36 -8.33
N ILE A 66 -10.08 -15.45 -7.49
CA ILE A 66 -10.11 -14.86 -6.14
C ILE A 66 -10.25 -13.33 -6.22
N TYR A 67 -9.56 -12.70 -7.17
CA TYR A 67 -9.67 -11.27 -7.40
C TYR A 67 -11.07 -10.88 -7.89
N SER A 68 -11.60 -11.57 -8.91
CA SER A 68 -12.88 -11.24 -9.53
C SER A 68 -14.05 -11.36 -8.55
N THR A 69 -14.08 -12.44 -7.76
CA THR A 69 -15.10 -12.67 -6.71
C THR A 69 -15.09 -11.55 -5.67
N LYS A 70 -13.90 -11.19 -5.15
CA LYS A 70 -13.75 -10.07 -4.20
C LYS A 70 -14.08 -8.72 -4.80
N LEU A 71 -13.79 -8.52 -6.10
CA LEU A 71 -14.10 -7.29 -6.80
C LEU A 71 -15.61 -7.10 -6.90
N VAL A 72 -16.36 -8.11 -7.33
CA VAL A 72 -17.82 -8.06 -7.42
C VAL A 72 -18.43 -7.79 -6.04
N GLU A 73 -17.96 -8.49 -5.01
CA GLU A 73 -18.41 -8.28 -3.63
C GLU A 73 -18.22 -6.82 -3.19
N ALA A 74 -17.04 -6.24 -3.41
CA ALA A 74 -16.71 -4.88 -3.03
C ALA A 74 -17.47 -3.82 -3.86
N LEU A 75 -17.72 -4.08 -5.14
CA LEU A 75 -18.53 -3.23 -6.00
C LEU A 75 -20.00 -3.24 -5.58
N CYS A 76 -20.55 -4.40 -5.20
CA CYS A 76 -21.89 -4.52 -4.64
C CYS A 76 -22.04 -3.72 -3.34
N LYS A 77 -21.07 -3.82 -2.42
CA LYS A 77 -21.02 -2.99 -1.20
C LYS A 77 -20.97 -1.49 -1.51
N THR A 78 -20.17 -1.11 -2.50
CA THR A 78 -20.05 0.28 -2.95
C THR A 78 -21.38 0.79 -3.52
N LYS A 79 -22.07 0.01 -4.35
CA LYS A 79 -23.37 0.38 -4.94
C LYS A 79 -24.43 0.61 -3.85
N ARG A 80 -24.52 -0.29 -2.86
CA ARG A 80 -25.45 -0.18 -1.72
C ARG A 80 -25.19 1.07 -0.87
N SER A 81 -23.93 1.44 -0.67
CA SER A 81 -23.53 2.66 0.06
C SER A 81 -23.70 3.95 -0.74
N SER A 82 -23.98 3.88 -2.05
CA SER A 82 -24.01 5.04 -2.96
C SER A 82 -25.43 5.33 -3.49
N SER A 83 -26.47 4.83 -2.83
CA SER A 83 -27.89 4.90 -3.21
C SER A 83 -28.47 6.31 -3.35
N SER A 84 -27.69 7.38 -3.14
CA SER A 84 -28.15 8.77 -3.16
C SER A 84 -27.44 9.70 -4.17
N SER A 85 -26.65 9.18 -5.13
CA SER A 85 -26.02 10.05 -6.14
C SER A 85 -26.07 9.47 -7.55
N SER A 86 -26.89 10.12 -8.40
CA SER A 86 -26.90 9.93 -9.85
C SER A 86 -25.50 10.19 -10.43
N SER A 87 -25.10 9.33 -11.38
CA SER A 87 -24.02 9.45 -12.39
C SER A 87 -22.91 10.51 -12.21
N SER A 88 -22.35 10.67 -11.01
CA SER A 88 -21.26 11.62 -10.80
C SER A 88 -19.90 11.02 -11.15
N PRO A 89 -18.91 11.84 -11.57
CA PRO A 89 -17.51 11.41 -11.73
C PRO A 89 -16.90 10.78 -10.45
N GLY A 90 -17.52 11.00 -9.29
CA GLY A 90 -17.19 10.31 -8.05
C GLY A 90 -17.45 8.80 -8.10
N LYS A 91 -18.45 8.33 -8.85
CA LYS A 91 -18.77 6.90 -8.97
C LYS A 91 -17.66 6.14 -9.71
N VAL A 92 -17.20 6.66 -10.85
CA VAL A 92 -16.10 6.06 -11.63
C VAL A 92 -14.81 6.01 -10.80
N ARG A 93 -14.50 7.10 -10.09
CA ARG A 93 -13.36 7.14 -9.17
C ARG A 93 -13.50 6.10 -8.06
N LYS A 94 -14.69 5.93 -7.49
CA LYS A 94 -14.94 4.94 -6.43
C LYS A 94 -14.80 3.51 -6.94
N VAL A 95 -15.26 3.20 -8.17
CA VAL A 95 -15.04 1.90 -8.81
C VAL A 95 -13.55 1.62 -8.98
N ARG A 96 -12.80 2.59 -9.53
CA ARG A 96 -11.35 2.48 -9.68
C ARG A 96 -10.64 2.29 -8.35
N GLU A 97 -10.95 3.13 -7.36
CA GLU A 97 -10.37 3.02 -6.01
C GLU A 97 -10.70 1.67 -5.35
N THR A 98 -11.92 1.16 -5.55
CA THR A 98 -12.31 -0.17 -5.05
C THR A 98 -11.52 -1.27 -5.74
N ALA A 99 -11.37 -1.22 -7.07
CA ALA A 99 -10.58 -2.18 -7.82
C ALA A 99 -9.11 -2.19 -7.37
N ASP A 100 -8.50 -1.01 -7.25
CA ASP A 100 -7.11 -0.84 -6.80
C ASP A 100 -6.93 -1.34 -5.35
N ARG A 101 -7.93 -1.13 -4.48
CA ARG A 101 -7.92 -1.66 -3.11
C ARG A 101 -8.04 -3.17 -3.06
N VAL A 102 -8.96 -3.77 -3.82
CA VAL A 102 -9.12 -5.22 -3.88
C VAL A 102 -7.82 -5.85 -4.41
N LEU A 103 -7.19 -5.24 -5.42
CA LEU A 103 -5.90 -5.66 -5.94
C LEU A 103 -4.82 -5.62 -4.85
N ALA A 104 -4.74 -4.51 -4.09
CA ALA A 104 -3.77 -4.39 -3.00
C ALA A 104 -4.03 -5.36 -1.83
N VAL A 105 -5.29 -5.66 -1.51
CA VAL A 105 -5.67 -6.67 -0.50
C VAL A 105 -5.31 -8.07 -0.98
N ALA A 106 -5.55 -8.39 -2.26
CA ALA A 106 -5.15 -9.65 -2.86
C ALA A 106 -3.62 -9.83 -2.80
N ALA A 107 -2.85 -8.76 -2.97
CA ALA A 107 -1.41 -8.76 -2.79
C ALA A 107 -0.95 -9.02 -1.32
N LYS A 108 -1.87 -9.06 -0.35
CA LYS A 108 -1.64 -9.28 1.09
C LYS A 108 -0.68 -8.25 1.73
N GLY A 109 -0.48 -7.08 1.12
CA GLY A 109 0.47 -6.08 1.61
C GLY A 109 1.94 -6.52 1.55
N THR A 110 2.25 -7.54 0.75
CA THR A 110 3.62 -8.08 0.60
C THR A 110 4.51 -7.14 -0.21
N THR A 111 3.94 -6.47 -1.20
CA THR A 111 4.62 -5.54 -2.11
C THR A 111 4.52 -4.11 -1.59
N ARG A 112 5.47 -3.24 -1.94
CA ARG A 112 5.42 -1.85 -1.49
C ARG A 112 4.28 -1.08 -2.14
N TRP A 113 3.96 -1.38 -3.39
CA TRP A 113 2.83 -0.73 -4.07
C TRP A 113 1.50 -1.08 -3.39
N SER A 114 1.29 -2.33 -2.95
CA SER A 114 0.05 -2.72 -2.27
C SER A 114 -0.08 -2.03 -0.91
N ARG A 115 1.00 -1.96 -0.13
CA ARG A 115 1.05 -1.19 1.12
C ARG A 115 0.78 0.29 0.89
N ALA A 116 1.32 0.87 -0.17
CA ALA A 116 1.09 2.26 -0.51
C ALA A 116 -0.38 2.56 -0.86
N ILE A 117 -1.03 1.67 -1.62
CA ILE A 117 -2.46 1.79 -1.94
C ILE A 117 -3.31 1.72 -0.65
N LEU A 118 -3.04 0.75 0.22
CA LEU A 118 -3.76 0.60 1.49
C LEU A 118 -3.53 1.78 2.44
N ALA A 119 -2.30 2.30 2.51
CA ALA A 119 -1.94 3.43 3.35
C ALA A 119 -2.44 4.79 2.84
N SER A 120 -2.80 4.90 1.55
CA SER A 120 -3.13 6.19 0.92
C SER A 120 -4.29 6.92 1.58
N ARG A 121 -5.32 6.21 2.08
CA ARG A 121 -6.44 6.86 2.80
C ARG A 121 -6.01 7.38 4.17
N HIS A 122 -5.23 6.58 4.91
CA HIS A 122 -4.73 6.96 6.23
C HIS A 122 -3.76 8.15 6.12
N MET A 123 -2.84 8.13 5.16
CA MET A 123 -1.92 9.23 4.90
C MET A 123 -2.61 10.51 4.42
N LEU A 124 -3.66 10.44 3.59
CA LEU A 124 -4.45 11.64 3.28
C LEU A 124 -5.17 12.20 4.52
N MET A 125 -5.65 11.33 5.42
CA MET A 125 -6.31 11.75 6.66
C MET A 125 -5.33 12.33 7.70
N THR A 126 -4.14 11.76 7.86
CA THR A 126 -3.12 12.28 8.79
C THR A 126 -2.47 13.56 8.27
N ASN A 127 -2.12 13.64 6.99
CA ASN A 127 -1.55 14.86 6.39
C ASN A 127 -2.55 16.04 6.41
N ARG A 128 -3.86 15.78 6.36
CA ARG A 128 -4.90 16.81 6.54
C ARG A 128 -4.95 17.36 7.97
N LYS A 129 -4.64 16.54 8.98
CA LYS A 129 -4.59 16.97 10.39
C LYS A 129 -3.35 17.82 10.68
N HIS A 130 -2.21 17.53 10.06
CA HIS A 130 -0.97 18.29 10.24
C HIS A 130 -0.87 19.57 9.39
N ARG A 131 -1.84 19.86 8.49
CA ARG A 131 -1.88 21.10 7.67
C ARG A 131 -2.58 22.27 8.36
N LYS A 132 -2.67 22.26 9.70
CA LYS A 132 -3.19 23.35 10.53
C LYS A 132 -2.10 23.85 11.47
N VAL A 133 -1.11 24.55 10.93
CA VAL A 133 -0.36 25.54 11.70
C VAL A 133 -0.28 26.79 10.83
N LYS A 134 -1.19 27.72 11.08
CA LYS A 134 -1.07 29.10 10.62
C LYS A 134 -0.20 29.78 11.68
N VAL A 135 1.11 29.85 11.44
CA VAL A 135 1.99 30.69 12.28
C VAL A 135 1.66 32.14 11.94
N THR A 136 0.77 32.77 12.69
CA THR A 136 0.66 34.22 12.75
C THR A 136 1.73 34.70 13.72
N GLY A 137 2.97 34.77 13.25
CA GLY A 137 4.11 35.18 14.06
C GLY A 137 5.12 35.85 13.16
N LYS A 138 5.24 37.17 13.33
CA LYS A 138 6.19 38.03 12.62
C LYS A 138 7.61 37.54 12.94
N SER A 139 8.23 36.77 12.05
CA SER A 139 9.67 36.56 12.06
C SER A 139 10.21 36.90 10.67
N ARG A 140 10.50 38.19 10.49
CA ARG A 140 11.31 38.69 9.39
C ARG A 140 12.77 38.33 9.70
N LEU A 141 13.13 37.06 9.47
CA LEU A 141 14.52 36.68 9.34
C LEU A 141 14.83 36.60 7.85
N GLN A 142 15.72 37.51 7.44
CA GLN A 142 16.27 37.64 6.10
C GLN A 142 16.61 36.27 5.54
N LYS A 143 15.87 35.85 4.51
CA LYS A 143 16.19 34.65 3.74
C LYS A 143 17.23 35.08 2.71
N PRO A 144 18.47 34.53 2.72
CA PRO A 144 19.40 34.78 1.62
C PRO A 144 18.70 34.35 0.31
N PRO A 145 18.93 35.08 -0.80
CA PRO A 145 18.32 34.74 -2.08
C PRO A 145 18.59 33.26 -2.36
N PRO A 146 17.60 32.48 -2.83
CA PRO A 146 17.86 31.10 -3.16
C PRO A 146 18.99 31.10 -4.17
N ILE A 147 20.16 30.58 -3.76
CA ILE A 147 21.19 30.16 -4.69
C ILE A 147 20.43 29.31 -5.69
N ARG A 148 20.29 29.84 -6.91
CA ARG A 148 19.73 29.11 -8.04
C ARG A 148 20.64 27.91 -8.18
N THR A 149 20.27 26.81 -7.53
CA THR A 149 20.93 25.53 -7.73
C THR A 149 20.80 25.32 -9.22
N LYS A 150 21.94 25.38 -9.90
CA LYS A 150 22.06 25.08 -11.32
C LYS A 150 21.17 23.86 -11.52
N THR A 151 20.18 23.97 -12.40
CA THR A 151 19.37 22.83 -12.81
C THR A 151 20.33 21.85 -13.46
N THR A 152 21.03 21.05 -12.65
CA THR A 152 21.90 19.97 -13.09
C THR A 152 20.92 19.05 -13.80
N ARG A 153 20.92 19.13 -15.13
CA ARG A 153 20.02 18.36 -15.97
C ARG A 153 20.31 16.92 -15.61
N LEU A 154 19.39 16.28 -14.88
CA LEU A 154 19.54 14.88 -14.53
C LEU A 154 19.80 14.10 -15.82
N PRO A 155 20.75 13.16 -15.85
CA PRO A 155 20.95 12.25 -16.95
C PRO A 155 19.61 11.73 -17.50
N PRO A 156 19.45 11.57 -18.83
CA PRO A 156 18.18 11.13 -19.42
C PRO A 156 17.60 9.87 -18.76
N ILE A 157 18.45 8.92 -18.37
CA ILE A 157 18.05 7.70 -17.66
C ILE A 157 17.45 8.00 -16.28
N GLN A 158 18.03 8.94 -15.52
CA GLN A 158 17.51 9.32 -14.20
C GLN A 158 16.14 10.00 -14.31
N LYS A 159 15.89 10.77 -15.38
CA LYS A 159 14.55 11.32 -15.65
C LYS A 159 13.53 10.21 -15.89
N LYS A 160 13.88 9.18 -16.67
CA LYS A 160 13.01 8.01 -16.90
C LYS A 160 12.74 7.25 -15.60
N VAL A 161 13.76 7.03 -14.78
CA VAL A 161 13.62 6.41 -13.44
C VAL A 161 12.70 7.23 -12.54
N GLN A 162 12.82 8.56 -12.56
CA GLN A 162 11.94 9.45 -11.79
C GLN A 162 10.49 9.41 -12.29
N THR A 163 10.27 9.30 -13.60
CA THR A 163 8.92 9.10 -14.15
C THR A 163 8.35 7.78 -13.69
N LEU A 164 9.11 6.68 -13.81
CA LEU A 164 8.67 5.36 -13.41
C LEU A 164 8.33 5.29 -11.91
N SER A 165 9.15 5.89 -11.07
CA SER A 165 8.95 5.95 -9.61
C SER A 165 7.69 6.73 -9.18
N ARG A 166 7.17 7.60 -10.06
CA ARG A 166 5.91 8.34 -9.84
C ARG A 166 4.68 7.57 -10.32
N LEU A 167 4.84 6.66 -11.28
CA LEU A 167 3.76 5.83 -11.81
C LEU A 167 3.43 4.67 -10.85
N VAL A 168 4.46 4.04 -10.28
CA VAL A 168 4.26 2.92 -9.35
C VAL A 168 3.95 3.45 -7.94
N PRO A 169 2.84 3.02 -7.31
CA PRO A 169 2.49 3.44 -5.96
C PRO A 169 3.63 3.18 -4.97
N GLY A 170 4.02 4.18 -4.17
CA GLY A 170 5.00 4.01 -3.10
C GLY A 170 6.48 3.98 -3.50
N CYS A 171 6.81 4.10 -4.79
CA CYS A 171 8.18 3.87 -5.29
C CYS A 171 9.03 5.14 -5.52
N ARG A 172 8.56 6.33 -5.15
CA ARG A 172 9.21 7.63 -5.47
C ARG A 172 10.66 7.83 -5.02
N LYS A 173 11.14 7.09 -4.02
CA LYS A 173 12.48 7.26 -3.40
C LYS A 173 13.23 5.94 -3.29
N LEU A 174 13.00 5.05 -4.26
CA LEU A 174 13.49 3.68 -4.23
C LEU A 174 14.75 3.54 -5.12
N PRO A 175 15.73 2.70 -4.76
CA PRO A 175 16.84 2.42 -5.66
C PRO A 175 16.35 1.72 -6.93
N PHE A 176 17.06 1.93 -8.02
CA PHE A 176 16.62 1.50 -9.36
C PHE A 176 16.32 -0.01 -9.49
N PRO A 177 17.11 -0.95 -8.94
CA PRO A 177 16.81 -2.38 -9.05
C PRO A 177 15.48 -2.75 -8.39
N ASN A 178 15.28 -2.32 -7.14
CA ASN A 178 14.04 -2.60 -6.41
C ASN A 178 12.83 -1.88 -7.05
N LEU A 179 13.05 -0.75 -7.74
CA LEU A 179 11.99 -0.07 -8.49
C LEU A 179 11.52 -0.94 -9.65
N LEU A 180 12.44 -1.61 -10.35
CA LEU A 180 12.08 -2.52 -11.43
C LEU A 180 11.32 -3.73 -10.90
N GLU A 181 11.74 -4.35 -9.80
CA GLU A 181 11.02 -5.47 -9.14
C GLU A 181 9.57 -5.09 -8.82
N GLU A 182 9.36 -3.94 -8.17
CA GLU A 182 8.01 -3.47 -7.84
C GLU A 182 7.21 -3.05 -9.08
N THR A 183 7.89 -2.59 -10.14
CA THR A 183 7.24 -2.20 -11.41
C THR A 183 6.74 -3.43 -12.15
N THR A 184 7.57 -4.46 -12.30
CA THR A 184 7.20 -5.68 -13.04
C THR A 184 6.05 -6.40 -12.36
N ASP A 185 6.07 -6.49 -11.02
CA ASP A 185 4.96 -7.04 -10.25
C ASP A 185 3.68 -6.21 -10.41
N TYR A 186 3.78 -4.88 -10.35
CA TYR A 186 2.62 -4.00 -10.51
C TYR A 186 2.03 -4.06 -11.93
N ILE A 187 2.85 -4.22 -12.98
CA ILE A 187 2.36 -4.45 -14.35
C ILE A 187 1.53 -5.73 -14.41
N ALA A 188 2.05 -6.85 -13.90
CA ALA A 188 1.33 -8.13 -13.90
C ALA A 188 0.01 -8.04 -13.12
N ALA A 189 0.01 -7.34 -11.99
CA ALA A 189 -1.19 -7.09 -11.18
C ALA A 189 -2.23 -6.26 -11.96
N LEU A 190 -1.81 -5.22 -12.68
CA LEU A 190 -2.68 -4.40 -13.52
C LEU A 190 -3.24 -5.18 -14.71
N GLU A 191 -2.44 -6.01 -15.37
CA GLU A 191 -2.88 -6.89 -16.45
C GLU A 191 -4.01 -7.82 -15.99
N MET A 192 -3.85 -8.44 -14.82
CA MET A 192 -4.89 -9.28 -14.21
C MET A 192 -6.16 -8.49 -13.89
N GLN A 193 -6.02 -7.29 -13.32
CA GLN A 193 -7.15 -6.40 -13.03
C GLN A 193 -7.91 -6.05 -14.31
N VAL A 194 -7.21 -5.69 -15.39
CA VAL A 194 -7.84 -5.39 -16.69
C VAL A 194 -8.57 -6.61 -17.23
N ARG A 195 -7.94 -7.79 -17.26
CA ARG A 195 -8.58 -9.04 -17.71
C ARG A 195 -9.87 -9.33 -16.95
N ALA A 196 -9.84 -9.25 -15.63
CA ALA A 196 -11.01 -9.51 -14.79
C ALA A 196 -12.12 -8.45 -14.98
N MET A 197 -11.76 -7.17 -15.05
CA MET A 197 -12.75 -6.10 -15.28
C MET A 197 -13.38 -6.17 -16.67
N THR A 198 -12.62 -6.55 -17.69
CA THR A 198 -13.13 -6.78 -19.05
C THR A 198 -14.12 -7.94 -19.08
N ALA A 199 -13.77 -9.10 -18.48
CA ALA A 199 -14.69 -10.24 -18.39
C ALA A 199 -16.01 -9.87 -17.69
N LEU A 200 -15.96 -9.06 -16.62
CA LEU A 200 -17.18 -8.57 -15.96
C LEU A 200 -18.00 -7.64 -16.87
N ALA A 201 -17.35 -6.77 -17.64
CA ALA A 201 -18.04 -5.88 -18.57
C ALA A 201 -18.71 -6.66 -19.71
N GLU A 202 -18.05 -7.70 -20.24
CA GLU A 202 -18.60 -8.61 -21.24
C GLU A 202 -19.85 -9.34 -20.74
N LEU A 203 -19.80 -9.88 -19.52
CA LEU A 203 -20.96 -10.51 -18.87
C LEU A 203 -22.12 -9.54 -18.65
N LEU A 204 -21.84 -8.27 -18.33
CA LEU A 204 -22.86 -7.24 -18.12
C LEU A 204 -23.46 -6.69 -19.43
N THR A 205 -22.70 -6.74 -20.53
CA THR A 205 -23.12 -6.26 -21.85
C THR A 205 -23.71 -7.37 -22.73
N GLY A 206 -23.67 -8.62 -22.27
CA GLY A 206 -24.28 -9.76 -22.94
C GLY A 206 -23.47 -10.32 -24.13
N SER A 207 -22.16 -10.02 -24.20
CA SER A 207 -21.29 -10.46 -25.30
C SER A 207 -20.21 -11.42 -24.80
N PRO A 208 -20.41 -12.74 -24.84
CA PRO A 208 -19.31 -13.68 -24.67
C PRO A 208 -18.45 -13.66 -25.94
N VAL A 209 -17.19 -13.21 -25.86
CA VAL A 209 -16.19 -13.59 -26.86
C VAL A 209 -15.98 -15.09 -26.69
N ASN A 210 -16.63 -15.84 -27.57
CA ASN A 210 -16.43 -17.26 -27.72
C ASN A 210 -14.93 -17.46 -27.98
N ASN A 211 -14.23 -18.16 -27.08
CA ASN A 211 -12.86 -18.60 -27.30
C ASN A 211 -12.84 -19.52 -28.54
N ARG A 212 -12.68 -18.92 -29.73
CA ARG A 212 -12.23 -19.61 -30.94
C ARG A 212 -10.75 -19.90 -30.78
N SER A 213 -10.47 -20.94 -30.01
CA SER A 213 -9.22 -21.68 -30.10
C SER A 213 -9.41 -22.72 -31.19
N GLY A 214 -8.93 -22.40 -32.40
CA GLY A 214 -8.44 -23.34 -33.42
C GLY A 214 -9.25 -24.62 -33.71
N SER A 215 -10.05 -24.56 -34.76
CA SER A 215 -10.34 -25.73 -35.60
C SER A 215 -9.07 -26.19 -36.31
N THR A 216 -8.71 -27.47 -36.19
CA THR A 216 -8.19 -28.28 -37.31
C THR A 216 -8.64 -29.73 -37.11
N ILE A 217 -9.81 -30.03 -37.65
CA ILE A 217 -10.14 -31.29 -38.32
C ILE A 217 -8.89 -31.96 -38.92
N ASN A 218 -8.45 -33.06 -38.31
CA ASN A 218 -7.52 -33.98 -38.96
C ASN A 218 -8.33 -34.88 -39.89
N ALA A 219 -8.22 -34.64 -41.20
CA ALA A 219 -8.52 -35.61 -42.23
C ALA A 219 -7.18 -36.18 -42.72
N SER A 220 -6.93 -37.47 -42.50
CA SER A 220 -5.87 -38.21 -43.18
C SER A 220 -6.14 -39.71 -43.10
N SER A 221 -6.09 -40.30 -44.30
CA SER A 221 -6.03 -41.73 -44.68
C SER A 221 -7.32 -42.52 -44.71
#